data_AF-A0A949UJG4-F1
#
_entry.id   AF-A0A949UJG4-F1
#
_cell.length_a   1.000
_cell.length_b   1.000
_cell.length_c   1.000
_cell.angle_alpha   90.00
_cell.angle_beta   90.00
_cell.angle_gamma   90.00
#
_symmetry.space_group_name_H-M   'P 1'
#
loop_
_entity.id
_entity.type
_entity.pdbx_description
1 polymer ?
#
loop_
_entity_poly.entity_id
_entity_poly.type
_entity_poly.pdbx_seq_one_letter_code
_entity_poly.pdbx_strand_id
1 'polypeptide(L)' 'SADGMFTLEPVYCLGNCACSPAVIVNGELMGRVTPERFDAAVAALDGNNR' A
#
# COMPACT_ATOMS: atom_id res chain seq x y z
N SER A 1 5.03 -11.53 3.55
CA SER A 1 6.44 -11.21 3.90
C SER A 1 7.02 -12.37 4.71
N ALA A 2 8.34 -12.44 4.89
CA ALA A 2 8.98 -13.54 5.62
C ALA A 2 8.67 -13.54 7.13
N ASP A 3 8.34 -12.37 7.68
CA ASP A 3 7.92 -12.14 9.07
C ASP A 3 6.40 -12.34 9.30
N GLY A 4 5.63 -12.62 8.25
CA GLY A 4 4.17 -12.79 8.33
C GLY A 4 3.37 -11.50 8.56
N MET A 5 4.01 -10.33 8.57
CA MET A 5 3.36 -9.05 8.87
C MET A 5 2.54 -8.49 7.68
N PHE A 6 2.91 -8.85 6.45
CA PHE A 6 2.30 -8.31 5.24
C PHE A 6 1.83 -9.40 4.27
N THR A 7 0.65 -9.18 3.72
CA THR A 7 0.10 -9.92 2.58
C THR A 7 -0.04 -8.96 1.41
N LEU A 8 0.40 -9.39 0.22
CA LEU A 8 0.24 -8.64 -1.02
C LEU A 8 -0.79 -9.35 -1.89
N GLU A 9 -1.89 -8.67 -2.19
CA GLU A 9 -2.97 -9.21 -3.02
C GLU A 9 -3.14 -8.34 -4.27
N PRO A 10 -3.29 -8.93 -5.47
CA PRO A 10 -3.65 -8.18 -6.66
C PRO A 10 -5.14 -7.83 -6.64
N VAL A 11 -5.48 -6.68 -7.21
CA VAL A 11 -6.87 -6.23 -7.36
C VAL A 11 -7.11 -5.69 -8.76
N TYR A 12 -8.27 -6.02 -9.33
CA TYR A 12 -8.71 -5.47 -10.61
C TYR A 12 -9.57 -4.23 -10.36
N CYS A 13 -8.96 -3.06 -10.60
CA CYS A 13 -9.57 -1.74 -10.48
C CYS A 13 -9.91 -1.34 -9.03
N LEU A 14 -9.60 -0.10 -8.68
CA LEU A 14 -9.96 0.54 -7.42
C LEU A 14 -10.88 1.77 -7.63
N GLY A 15 -11.42 1.94 -8.84
CA GLY A 15 -12.22 3.12 -9.21
C GLY A 15 -11.45 4.45 -9.19
N ASN A 16 -10.13 4.43 -8.99
CA ASN A 16 -9.29 5.61 -8.79
C ASN A 16 -8.44 5.98 -10.01
N CYS A 17 -8.99 5.79 -11.22
CA CYS A 17 -8.24 5.85 -12.49
C CYS A 17 -7.51 7.19 -12.70
N ALA A 18 -8.15 8.31 -12.35
CA ALA A 18 -7.58 9.65 -12.49
C ALA A 18 -6.38 9.91 -11.57
N CYS A 19 -6.24 9.12 -10.49
CA CYS A 19 -5.14 9.18 -9.54
C CYS A 19 -4.35 7.87 -9.51
N SER A 20 -4.28 7.16 -10.64
CA SER A 20 -3.40 6.00 -10.78
C SER A 20 -1.92 6.38 -10.61
N PRO A 21 -1.04 5.44 -10.22
CA PRO A 21 -1.30 4.11 -9.66
C PRO A 21 -1.97 4.17 -8.28
N ALA A 22 -2.77 3.16 -7.93
CA ALA A 22 -3.51 3.12 -6.67
C ALA A 22 -3.35 1.78 -5.94
N VAL A 23 -3.31 1.84 -4.60
CA VAL A 23 -3.27 0.66 -3.71
C VAL A 23 -4.20 0.91 -2.51
N ILE A 24 -4.69 -0.16 -1.90
CA ILE A 24 -5.36 -0.11 -0.59
C ILE A 24 -4.42 -0.73 0.44
N VAL A 25 -4.18 -0.03 1.55
CA VAL A 25 -3.38 -0.53 2.66
C VAL A 25 -4.21 -0.42 3.93
N ASN A 26 -4.50 -1.55 4.59
CA ASN A 26 -5.37 -1.61 5.77
C ASN A 26 -6.72 -0.87 5.61
N GLY A 27 -7.29 -0.89 4.41
CA GLY A 27 -8.56 -0.21 4.10
C GLY A 27 -8.42 1.25 3.64
N GLU A 28 -7.21 1.83 3.68
CA GLU A 28 -6.94 3.19 3.22
C GLU A 28 -6.52 3.20 1.75
N LEU A 29 -7.24 3.97 0.93
CA LEU A 29 -6.96 4.12 -0.50
C LEU A 29 -5.88 5.18 -0.74
N MET A 30 -4.75 4.77 -1.31
CA MET A 30 -3.67 5.66 -1.73
C MET A 30 -3.63 5.78 -3.26
N GLY A 31 -3.58 7.01 -3.77
CA GLY A 31 -3.40 7.32 -5.20
C GLY A 31 -2.07 7.99 -5.51
N ARG A 32 -1.71 8.04 -6.80
CA ARG A 32 -0.44 8.55 -7.36
C ARG A 32 0.78 7.87 -6.73
N VAL A 33 0.66 6.57 -6.46
CA VAL A 33 1.67 5.81 -5.75
C VAL A 33 2.92 5.68 -6.62
N THR A 34 4.07 5.98 -6.04
CA THR A 34 5.42 5.70 -6.59
C THR A 34 6.10 4.65 -5.71
N PRO A 35 7.18 4.00 -6.16
CA PRO A 35 7.94 3.08 -5.32
C PRO A 35 8.34 3.70 -3.97
N GLU A 36 8.81 4.95 -3.97
CA GLU A 36 9.25 5.65 -2.75
C GLU A 36 8.09 5.88 -1.77
N ARG A 37 6.90 6.21 -2.29
CA ARG A 37 5.70 6.40 -1.47
C ARG A 37 5.18 5.08 -0.92
N PHE A 38 5.31 4.00 -1.67
CA PHE A 38 4.96 2.65 -1.22
C PHE A 38 5.90 2.20 -0.09
N ASP A 39 7.21 2.34 -0.29
CA ASP A 39 8.23 1.98 0.71
C ASP A 39 8.04 2.79 2.00
N ALA A 40 7.74 4.08 1.90
CA ALA A 40 7.44 4.92 3.06
C ALA A 40 6.18 4.45 3.81
N ALA A 41 5.13 4.04 3.09
CA ALA A 41 3.91 3.52 3.71
C ALA A 41 4.15 2.19 4.44
N VAL A 42 4.94 1.28 3.84
CA VAL A 42 5.31 0.00 4.48
C VAL A 42 6.18 0.24 5.72
N ALA A 43 7.19 1.12 5.62
CA ALA A 43 8.06 1.46 6.75
C ALA A 43 7.30 2.08 7.93
N ALA A 44 6.29 2.90 7.66
CA ALA A 44 5.43 3.48 8.70
C ALA A 44 4.61 2.42 9.45
N LEU A 45 4.22 1.34 8.78
CA LEU A 45 3.48 0.23 9.40
C LEU A 45 4.39 -0.68 10.24
N ASP A 46 5.64 -0.89 9.80
CA ASP A 46 6.66 -1.59 10.59
C ASP A 46 7.05 -0.82 11.86
N GLY A 47 7.05 0.51 11.80
CA GLY A 47 7.40 1.39 12.92
C GLY A 47 6.31 1.53 13.99
N ASN A 48 5.04 1.33 13.63
CA ASN A 48 3.89 1.44 14.54
C ASN A 48 3.63 0.18 15.39
N ASN A 49 4.42 -0.88 15.22
CA ASN A 49 4.25 -2.17 15.89
C ASN A 49 5.46 -2.56 16.77
N ARG A 50 6.24 -1.57 17.25
CA ARG A 50 7.27 -1.73 18.27
C ARG A 50 6.98 -0.90 19.51
#